data_AF-A0A7S3W835-F1
#
_entry.id   AF-A0A7S3W835-F1
#
_cell.length_a   1.000
_cell.length_b   1.000
_cell.length_c   1.000
_cell.angle_alpha   90.00
_cell.angle_beta   90.00
_cell.angle_gamma   90.00
#
_symmetry.space_group_name_H-M   'P 1'
#
loop_
_entity.id
_entity.type
_entity.pdbx_description
1 polymer ?
#
loop_
_entity_poly.entity_id
_entity_poly.type
_entity_poly.pdbx_seq_one_letter_code
_entity_poly.pdbx_strand_id
1 'polypeptide(L)'
;QLLALAPTCAAEVAPGVLAEPEESQEGLCALQLAAHRTDAAQSFPFPCKDRNSVPVFVMMSLTMVSNEGVLNDPGQLRQNLTKLKAAGVTGVMTDCWWGITEPEPRQYRFGAYKELVQIAKEVGLKMQFVTSFHQCGSPSSAATGSCYLPLPHWVRQEEGIWYTNAYGHITKAYISLFADNVK
;
A
#
# COMPACT_ATOMS: atom_id res chain seq x y z
N GLN A 1 6.35 0.90 62.46
CA GLN A 1 6.08 2.10 63.29
C GLN A 1 5.80 3.26 62.34
N LEU A 2 4.74 4.03 62.61
CA LEU A 2 4.24 5.22 61.86
C LEU A 2 3.78 4.94 60.40
N LEU A 3 2.57 5.32 59.94
CA LEU A 3 1.97 6.68 59.79
C LEU A 3 2.79 7.54 58.80
N ALA A 4 2.26 8.37 57.89
CA ALA A 4 0.92 8.79 57.47
C ALA A 4 1.09 9.58 56.12
N LEU A 5 0.11 9.93 55.27
CA LEU A 5 -1.36 9.78 55.20
C LEU A 5 -1.81 9.95 53.71
N ALA A 6 -3.11 9.91 53.41
CA ALA A 6 -3.71 10.49 52.18
C ALA A 6 -4.79 11.52 52.56
N PRO A 7 -5.04 12.56 51.75
CA PRO A 7 -6.26 13.36 51.85
C PRO A 7 -7.26 12.99 50.73
N THR A 8 -8.43 12.55 51.14
CA THR A 8 -9.64 12.56 50.31
C THR A 8 -10.23 13.97 50.26
N CYS A 9 -10.92 14.30 49.16
CA CYS A 9 -11.98 15.31 49.14
C CYS A 9 -13.06 14.84 48.17
N ALA A 10 -14.24 14.52 48.71
CA ALA A 10 -15.44 14.21 47.95
C ALA A 10 -16.40 15.41 48.01
N ALA A 11 -17.20 15.62 46.97
CA ALA A 11 -18.31 16.58 46.97
C ALA A 11 -19.46 16.11 46.07
N GLU A 12 -20.68 16.35 46.54
CA GLU A 12 -22.00 15.90 46.02
C GLU A 12 -23.04 16.99 46.39
N VAL A 13 -24.26 17.08 45.85
CA VAL A 13 -25.10 16.14 45.06
C VAL A 13 -25.59 16.81 43.76
N ALA A 14 -26.26 16.05 42.89
CA ALA A 14 -27.08 16.46 41.75
C ALA A 14 -28.38 17.24 42.17
N PRO A 15 -29.47 17.39 41.38
CA PRO A 15 -29.70 17.07 39.95
C PRO A 15 -30.51 18.12 39.12
N GLY A 16 -30.50 17.94 37.79
CA GLY A 16 -31.70 18.10 36.95
C GLY A 16 -31.98 19.45 36.27
N VAL A 17 -32.11 19.42 34.94
CA VAL A 17 -33.30 19.80 34.14
C VAL A 17 -32.96 19.59 32.65
N LEU A 18 -33.85 18.95 31.91
CA LEU A 18 -33.75 18.80 30.45
C LEU A 18 -34.33 20.05 29.77
N ALA A 19 -33.58 20.62 28.82
CA ALA A 19 -34.07 21.65 27.91
C ALA A 19 -33.44 21.44 26.53
N GLU A 20 -34.25 21.04 25.57
CA GLU A 20 -33.88 21.00 24.15
C GLU A 20 -33.74 22.45 23.63
N PRO A 21 -32.68 22.80 22.88
CA PRO A 21 -32.59 24.11 22.23
C PRO A 21 -33.35 24.12 20.90
N GLU A 22 -34.11 25.18 20.64
CA GLU A 22 -34.78 25.41 19.36
C GLU A 22 -33.79 25.52 18.18
N GLU A 23 -34.24 24.99 17.04
CA GLU A 23 -33.56 25.06 15.76
C GLU A 23 -33.69 26.47 15.16
N SER A 24 -32.59 27.23 15.07
CA SER A 24 -32.53 28.50 14.33
C SER A 24 -31.39 28.46 13.30
N GLN A 25 -31.76 28.70 12.04
CA GLN A 25 -30.94 28.37 10.86
C GLN A 25 -29.89 29.45 10.47
N GLU A 26 -29.04 29.92 11.39
CA GLU A 26 -27.89 30.76 11.02
C GLU A 26 -26.61 30.38 11.78
N GLY A 27 -25.88 29.35 11.31
CA GLY A 27 -24.65 28.90 11.98
C GLY A 27 -23.74 27.91 11.24
N LEU A 28 -24.00 27.56 9.98
CA LEU A 28 -23.30 26.47 9.25
C LEU A 28 -21.84 26.77 8.83
N CYS A 29 -21.17 27.78 9.40
CA CYS A 29 -19.80 28.15 9.02
C CYS A 29 -18.89 28.66 10.16
N ALA A 30 -18.96 28.07 11.36
CA ALA A 30 -17.83 28.02 12.31
C ALA A 30 -18.09 27.05 13.47
N LEU A 31 -17.06 26.28 13.87
CA LEU A 31 -16.92 25.56 15.15
C LEU A 31 -18.06 24.56 15.47
N GLN A 32 -17.85 23.23 15.49
CA GLN A 32 -16.97 22.55 16.43
C GLN A 32 -17.07 21.03 16.21
N LEU A 33 -15.95 20.30 16.02
CA LEU A 33 -15.77 18.84 16.22
C LEU A 33 -14.42 18.43 15.61
N ALA A 34 -13.26 18.51 16.27
CA ALA A 34 -12.96 18.73 17.70
C ALA A 34 -13.54 17.71 18.70
N ALA A 35 -13.98 16.53 18.23
CA ALA A 35 -14.04 15.31 19.06
C ALA A 35 -14.18 14.05 18.19
N HIS A 36 -13.05 13.51 17.72
CA HIS A 36 -12.82 12.06 17.65
C HIS A 36 -11.31 11.76 17.74
N ARG A 37 -10.66 12.33 18.78
CA ARG A 37 -9.51 11.66 19.40
C ARG A 37 -10.03 10.47 20.21
N THR A 38 -10.43 9.42 19.51
CA THR A 38 -10.41 8.08 20.07
C THR A 38 -9.10 7.46 19.64
N ASP A 39 -8.12 7.43 20.54
CA ASP A 39 -6.89 6.65 20.42
C ASP A 39 -7.22 5.14 20.42
N ALA A 40 -7.77 4.71 19.29
CA ALA A 40 -7.85 3.33 18.86
C ALA A 40 -6.99 3.15 17.59
N ALA A 41 -5.84 3.82 17.56
CA ALA A 41 -4.71 3.36 16.79
C ALA A 41 -4.38 1.95 17.31
N GLN A 42 -4.93 0.93 16.65
CA GLN A 42 -4.51 -0.45 16.83
C GLN A 42 -3.00 -0.45 16.69
N SER A 43 -2.30 -0.68 17.79
CA SER A 43 -0.86 -0.53 17.86
C SER A 43 -0.23 -1.62 17.01
N PHE A 44 0.01 -1.33 15.74
CA PHE A 44 0.77 -2.21 14.86
C PHE A 44 2.07 -2.58 15.58
N PRO A 45 2.48 -3.87 15.58
CA PRO A 45 3.54 -4.39 16.45
C PRO A 45 4.96 -3.96 16.02
N PHE A 46 5.07 -2.83 15.32
CA PHE A 46 6.30 -2.22 14.87
C PHE A 46 6.59 -1.04 15.79
N PRO A 47 7.42 -1.19 16.84
CA PRO A 47 7.79 -0.09 17.71
C PRO A 47 8.41 1.02 16.86
N CYS A 48 7.81 2.21 16.91
CA CYS A 48 8.39 3.40 16.34
C CYS A 48 9.61 3.77 17.19
N LYS A 49 10.81 3.35 16.73
CA LYS A 49 12.05 3.97 17.17
C LYS A 49 11.94 5.45 16.86
N ASP A 50 12.03 6.28 17.89
CA ASP A 50 12.29 7.73 17.91
C ASP A 50 11.61 8.60 16.85
N ARG A 51 11.00 9.72 17.28
CA ARG A 51 10.34 10.70 16.38
C ARG A 51 11.23 11.30 15.28
N ASN A 52 12.53 11.04 15.30
CA ASN A 52 13.52 11.48 14.31
C ASN A 52 13.98 10.37 13.35
N SER A 53 13.42 9.15 13.41
CA SER A 53 13.81 8.07 12.50
C SER A 53 13.10 8.15 11.15
N VAL A 54 13.84 7.89 10.07
CA VAL A 54 13.31 7.77 8.70
C VAL A 54 13.19 6.28 8.35
N PRO A 55 11.99 5.79 7.99
CA PRO A 55 11.81 4.36 7.70
C PRO A 55 12.40 3.99 6.33
N VAL A 56 13.35 3.05 6.34
CA VAL A 56 13.98 2.53 5.11
C VAL A 56 13.22 1.32 4.59
N PHE A 57 12.88 1.34 3.31
CA PHE A 57 12.31 0.22 2.56
C PHE A 57 13.29 -0.25 1.49
N VAL A 58 13.28 -1.56 1.20
CA VAL A 58 14.14 -2.15 0.15
C VAL A 58 13.26 -2.66 -1.00
N MET A 59 13.59 -2.25 -2.23
CA MET A 59 12.92 -2.75 -3.44
C MET A 59 13.28 -4.22 -3.66
N MET A 60 12.26 -5.03 -3.94
CA MET A 60 12.41 -6.44 -4.28
C MET A 60 12.86 -6.64 -5.74
N SER A 61 13.20 -7.87 -6.11
CA SER A 61 13.46 -8.20 -7.53
C SER A 61 12.22 -7.88 -8.38
N LEU A 62 12.44 -7.26 -9.55
CA LEU A 62 11.40 -6.97 -10.54
C LEU A 62 10.66 -8.25 -10.98
N THR A 63 11.36 -9.39 -10.98
CA THR A 63 10.86 -10.73 -11.33
C THR A 63 10.56 -11.61 -10.11
N MET A 64 10.27 -11.01 -8.95
CA MET A 64 9.92 -11.77 -7.74
C MET A 64 8.69 -12.67 -7.96
N VAL A 65 7.70 -12.17 -8.71
CA VAL A 65 6.60 -12.96 -9.27
C VAL A 65 6.90 -13.17 -10.76
N SER A 66 6.76 -14.40 -11.23
CA SER A 66 6.98 -14.77 -12.64
C SER A 66 5.83 -14.30 -13.55
N ASN A 67 6.04 -14.32 -14.86
CA ASN A 67 5.02 -13.95 -15.86
C ASN A 67 3.76 -14.84 -15.78
N GLU A 68 3.89 -16.05 -15.23
CA GLU A 68 2.82 -17.02 -15.00
C GLU A 68 2.03 -16.75 -13.71
N GLY A 69 2.45 -15.77 -12.91
CA GLY A 69 1.82 -15.41 -11.63
C GLY A 69 2.23 -16.29 -10.46
N VAL A 70 3.44 -16.87 -10.51
CA VAL A 70 4.02 -17.75 -9.47
C VAL A 70 5.10 -17.00 -8.69
N LEU A 71 5.19 -17.21 -7.38
CA LEU A 71 6.23 -16.62 -6.53
C LEU A 71 7.54 -17.40 -6.70
N ASN A 72 8.61 -16.72 -7.15
CA ASN A 72 9.90 -17.36 -7.38
C ASN A 72 10.62 -17.65 -6.05
N ASP A 73 11.10 -18.88 -5.87
CA ASP A 73 11.80 -19.39 -4.67
C ASP A 73 11.35 -18.75 -3.32
N PRO A 74 10.15 -19.13 -2.82
CA PRO A 74 9.64 -18.62 -1.54
C PRO A 74 10.55 -18.92 -0.34
N GLY A 75 11.36 -19.99 -0.43
CA GLY A 75 12.32 -20.39 0.60
C GLY A 75 13.50 -19.42 0.70
N GLN A 76 14.18 -19.18 -0.42
CA GLN A 76 15.29 -18.23 -0.48
C GLN A 76 14.83 -16.78 -0.24
N LEU A 77 13.63 -16.44 -0.73
CA LEU A 77 12.96 -15.17 -0.41
C LEU A 77 12.84 -14.98 1.10
N ARG A 78 12.25 -15.94 1.83
CA ARG A 78 12.07 -15.85 3.29
C ARG A 78 13.41 -15.63 4.00
N GLN A 79 14.45 -16.37 3.63
CA GLN A 79 15.79 -16.17 4.20
C GLN A 79 16.34 -14.75 3.95
N ASN A 80 16.13 -14.20 2.75
CA ASN A 80 16.59 -12.86 2.41
C ASN A 80 15.82 -11.78 3.16
N LEU A 81 14.50 -11.91 3.28
CA LEU A 81 13.67 -11.01 4.10
C LEU A 81 14.09 -11.03 5.57
N THR A 82 14.38 -12.21 6.14
CA THR A 82 14.87 -12.33 7.52
C THR A 82 16.20 -11.59 7.72
N LYS A 83 17.13 -11.65 6.76
CA LYS A 83 18.37 -10.87 6.80
C LYS A 83 18.11 -9.36 6.76
N LEU A 84 17.21 -8.88 5.88
CA LEU A 84 16.81 -7.47 5.84
C LEU A 84 16.17 -7.01 7.14
N LYS A 85 15.32 -7.84 7.75
CA LYS A 85 14.72 -7.55 9.06
C LYS A 85 15.77 -7.44 10.16
N ALA A 86 16.74 -8.35 10.20
CA ALA A 86 17.85 -8.29 11.15
C ALA A 86 18.74 -7.05 10.96
N ALA A 87 18.90 -6.57 9.73
CA ALA A 87 19.58 -5.31 9.40
C ALA A 87 18.78 -4.04 9.78
N GLY A 88 17.57 -4.17 10.35
CA GLY A 88 16.75 -3.04 10.80
C GLY A 88 15.91 -2.36 9.72
N VAL A 89 15.76 -2.97 8.54
CA VAL A 89 14.89 -2.48 7.47
C VAL A 89 13.43 -2.45 7.96
N THR A 90 12.68 -1.40 7.60
CA THR A 90 11.28 -1.21 8.03
C THR A 90 10.31 -2.09 7.23
N GLY A 91 10.58 -2.27 5.93
CA GLY A 91 9.76 -3.07 5.04
C GLY A 91 10.40 -3.27 3.67
N VAL A 92 9.65 -3.90 2.78
CA VAL A 92 10.04 -4.08 1.38
C VAL A 92 8.98 -3.50 0.44
N MET A 93 9.41 -3.16 -0.77
CA MET A 93 8.55 -2.64 -1.85
C MET A 93 8.58 -3.62 -3.03
N THR A 94 7.42 -3.88 -3.63
CA THR A 94 7.32 -4.71 -4.83
C THR A 94 6.30 -4.14 -5.82
N ASP A 95 6.58 -4.32 -7.11
CA ASP A 95 5.66 -4.03 -8.20
C ASP A 95 4.54 -5.07 -8.27
N CYS A 96 3.30 -4.57 -8.26
CA CYS A 96 2.09 -5.33 -8.55
C CYS A 96 1.79 -5.18 -10.04
N TRP A 97 2.34 -6.07 -10.86
CA TRP A 97 2.33 -5.96 -12.32
C TRP A 97 0.93 -6.22 -12.89
N TRP A 98 0.41 -5.28 -13.67
CA TRP A 98 -0.91 -5.41 -14.28
C TRP A 98 -1.00 -6.64 -15.22
N GLY A 99 0.03 -6.85 -16.05
CA GLY A 99 0.10 -7.99 -16.97
C GLY A 99 0.07 -9.38 -16.32
N ILE A 100 0.49 -9.48 -15.05
CA ILE A 100 0.38 -10.72 -14.24
C ILE A 100 -0.99 -10.79 -13.55
N THR A 101 -1.47 -9.67 -13.01
CA THR A 101 -2.60 -9.66 -12.09
C THR A 101 -3.96 -9.60 -12.78
N GLU A 102 -4.05 -9.18 -14.05
CA GLU A 102 -5.28 -9.21 -14.87
C GLU A 102 -4.97 -9.75 -16.28
N PRO A 103 -4.63 -11.05 -16.42
CA PRO A 103 -4.28 -11.64 -17.71
C PRO A 103 -5.44 -11.62 -18.71
N GLU A 104 -6.68 -11.68 -18.21
CA GLU A 104 -7.93 -11.54 -18.96
C GLU A 104 -8.80 -10.44 -18.33
N PRO A 105 -9.64 -9.72 -19.10
CA PRO A 105 -10.42 -8.60 -18.58
C PRO A 105 -11.26 -8.98 -17.35
N ARG A 106 -11.07 -8.24 -16.25
CA ARG A 106 -11.73 -8.44 -14.95
C ARG A 106 -11.48 -9.79 -14.26
N GLN A 107 -10.50 -10.57 -14.72
CA GLN A 107 -10.14 -11.87 -14.13
C GLN A 107 -8.84 -11.77 -13.32
N TYR A 108 -8.96 -11.43 -12.03
CA TYR A 108 -7.81 -11.08 -11.22
C TYR A 108 -7.07 -12.27 -10.58
N ARG A 109 -5.73 -12.28 -10.66
CA ARG A 109 -4.83 -13.30 -10.10
C ARG A 109 -3.84 -12.70 -9.10
N PHE A 110 -4.22 -12.65 -7.83
CA PHE A 110 -3.38 -12.17 -6.72
C PHE A 110 -2.73 -13.28 -5.87
N GLY A 111 -2.66 -14.52 -6.37
CA GLY A 111 -2.18 -15.69 -5.61
C GLY A 111 -0.77 -15.51 -5.03
N ALA A 112 0.23 -15.38 -5.90
CA ALA A 112 1.63 -15.17 -5.49
C ALA A 112 1.83 -13.89 -4.66
N TYR A 113 1.07 -12.82 -4.94
CA TYR A 113 1.13 -11.59 -4.14
C TYR A 113 0.58 -11.79 -2.72
N LYS A 114 -0.48 -12.59 -2.53
CA LYS A 114 -0.98 -12.96 -1.19
C LYS A 114 0.03 -13.81 -0.41
N GLU A 115 0.66 -14.78 -1.08
CA GLU A 115 1.74 -15.60 -0.49
C GLU A 115 2.93 -14.71 -0.05
N LEU A 116 3.36 -13.81 -0.93
CA LEU A 116 4.43 -12.85 -0.66
C LEU A 116 4.11 -11.92 0.53
N VAL A 117 2.88 -11.39 0.63
CA VAL A 117 2.43 -10.63 1.81
C VAL A 117 2.50 -11.48 3.08
N GLN A 118 2.07 -12.74 3.01
CA GLN A 118 2.07 -13.64 4.16
C GLN A 118 3.49 -13.92 4.66
N ILE A 119 4.45 -14.16 3.76
CA ILE A 119 5.88 -14.33 4.11
C ILE A 119 6.44 -13.03 4.73
N ALA A 120 6.18 -11.87 4.14
CA ALA A 120 6.66 -10.59 4.67
C ALA A 120 6.08 -10.28 6.06
N LYS A 121 4.79 -10.59 6.27
CA LYS A 121 4.09 -10.46 7.56
C LYS A 121 4.69 -11.38 8.63
N GLU A 122 4.96 -12.64 8.30
CA GLU A 122 5.57 -13.61 9.22
C GLU A 122 7.00 -13.24 9.61
N VAL A 123 7.78 -12.63 8.70
CA VAL A 123 9.11 -12.06 8.99
C VAL A 123 9.01 -10.75 9.80
N GLY A 124 7.83 -10.12 9.87
CA GLY A 124 7.62 -8.86 10.58
C GLY A 124 8.14 -7.64 9.82
N LEU A 125 8.06 -7.64 8.49
CA LEU A 125 8.34 -6.50 7.62
C LEU A 125 7.02 -5.85 7.16
N LYS A 126 7.04 -4.52 6.96
CA LYS A 126 5.97 -3.83 6.23
C LYS A 126 6.09 -4.10 4.74
N MET A 127 4.97 -3.98 4.02
CA MET A 127 4.91 -4.16 2.57
C MET A 127 4.41 -2.88 1.91
N GLN A 128 5.08 -2.47 0.83
CA GLN A 128 4.64 -1.41 -0.08
C GLN A 128 4.41 -2.00 -1.47
N PHE A 129 3.32 -1.58 -2.11
CA PHE A 129 2.97 -1.99 -3.46
C PHE A 129 3.01 -0.79 -4.39
N VAL A 130 3.65 -0.96 -5.55
CA VAL A 130 3.44 -0.10 -6.71
C VAL A 130 2.36 -0.77 -7.56
N THR A 131 1.30 -0.05 -7.93
CA THR A 131 0.29 -0.55 -8.88
C THR A 131 0.82 -0.33 -10.29
N SER A 132 1.56 -1.31 -10.79
CA SER A 132 2.42 -1.17 -11.96
C SER A 132 1.63 -1.43 -13.24
N PHE A 133 0.85 -0.42 -13.62
CA PHE A 133 0.11 -0.32 -14.90
C PHE A 133 1.02 -0.01 -16.10
N HIS A 134 2.31 -0.32 -16.00
CA HIS A 134 3.35 -0.04 -17.01
C HIS A 134 4.14 -1.33 -17.34
N GLN A 135 4.81 -1.33 -18.50
CA GLN A 135 5.70 -2.42 -18.91
C GLN A 135 7.05 -2.35 -18.20
N CYS A 136 7.54 -3.48 -17.68
CA CYS A 136 8.96 -3.65 -17.32
C CYS A 136 9.76 -4.09 -18.55
N GLY A 137 10.86 -3.40 -18.86
CA GLY A 137 11.83 -3.81 -19.89
C GLY A 137 11.29 -3.76 -21.33
N SER A 138 11.83 -4.63 -22.18
CA SER A 138 11.53 -4.75 -23.61
C SER A 138 11.67 -6.21 -24.08
N PRO A 139 11.14 -6.59 -25.26
CA PRO A 139 11.36 -7.94 -25.81
C PRO A 139 12.84 -8.32 -25.93
N SER A 140 13.71 -7.35 -26.23
CA SER A 140 15.17 -7.52 -26.27
C SER A 140 15.80 -7.72 -24.89
N SER A 141 15.19 -7.24 -23.81
CA SER A 141 15.70 -7.38 -22.45
C SER A 141 15.38 -8.76 -21.84
N ALA A 142 14.36 -9.45 -22.34
CA ALA A 142 14.10 -10.86 -22.04
C ALA A 142 15.27 -11.76 -22.49
N ALA A 143 15.83 -11.49 -23.68
CA ALA A 143 16.94 -12.28 -24.25
C ALA A 143 18.25 -12.15 -23.46
N THR A 144 18.41 -11.11 -22.64
CA THR A 144 19.57 -10.91 -21.76
C THR A 144 19.32 -11.36 -20.31
N GLY A 145 18.19 -12.01 -20.03
CA GLY A 145 17.84 -12.51 -18.70
C GLY A 145 17.34 -11.43 -17.72
N SER A 146 16.95 -10.26 -18.21
CA SER A 146 16.36 -9.19 -17.40
C SER A 146 14.83 -9.20 -17.45
N CYS A 147 14.15 -8.29 -16.75
CA CYS A 147 12.69 -8.27 -16.75
C CYS A 147 12.13 -8.02 -18.16
N TYR A 148 11.08 -8.76 -18.53
CA TYR A 148 10.13 -8.33 -19.56
C TYR A 148 8.71 -8.70 -19.11
N LEU A 149 8.00 -7.69 -18.61
CA LEU A 149 6.64 -7.78 -18.08
C LEU A 149 5.78 -6.79 -18.85
N PRO A 150 5.15 -7.21 -19.97
CA PRO A 150 4.29 -6.33 -20.74
C PRO A 150 2.96 -6.05 -20.02
N LEU A 151 2.22 -5.05 -20.51
CA LEU A 151 0.81 -4.87 -20.19
C LEU A 151 -0.01 -6.13 -20.58
N PRO A 152 -1.22 -6.34 -20.02
CA PRO A 152 -2.06 -7.49 -20.37
C PRO A 152 -2.24 -7.65 -21.89
N HIS A 153 -2.38 -8.88 -22.35
CA HIS A 153 -2.43 -9.16 -23.79
C HIS A 153 -3.58 -8.44 -24.49
N TRP A 154 -4.78 -8.52 -23.90
CA TRP A 154 -5.99 -7.86 -24.40
C TRP A 154 -5.81 -6.35 -24.56
N VAL A 155 -5.24 -5.67 -23.56
CA VAL A 155 -4.91 -4.22 -23.63
C VAL A 155 -3.97 -3.92 -24.79
N ARG A 156 -2.95 -4.75 -25.01
CA ARG A 156 -1.96 -4.52 -26.08
C ARG A 156 -2.50 -4.69 -27.50
N GLN A 157 -3.68 -5.28 -27.66
CA GLN A 157 -4.36 -5.41 -28.95
C GLN A 157 -5.15 -4.15 -29.33
N GLU A 158 -5.48 -3.28 -28.37
CA GLU A 158 -6.17 -2.02 -28.64
C GLU A 158 -5.35 -1.07 -29.51
N GLU A 159 -6.05 -0.23 -30.27
CA GLU A 159 -5.48 0.82 -31.13
C GLU A 159 -5.88 2.22 -30.63
N GLY A 160 -5.15 3.26 -31.04
CA GLY A 160 -5.42 4.66 -30.66
C GLY A 160 -5.14 5.05 -29.20
N ILE A 161 -5.03 4.10 -28.27
CA ILE A 161 -4.84 4.38 -26.83
C ILE A 161 -3.39 4.66 -26.39
N TRP A 162 -2.43 4.72 -27.31
CA TRP A 162 -1.00 4.71 -27.01
C TRP A 162 -0.33 6.08 -27.11
N TYR A 163 0.71 6.31 -26.30
CA TYR A 163 1.58 7.46 -26.50
C TYR A 163 2.29 7.36 -27.86
N THR A 164 2.19 8.45 -28.63
CA THR A 164 2.74 8.58 -29.97
C THR A 164 3.57 9.85 -30.03
N ASN A 165 4.80 9.78 -30.57
CA ASN A 165 5.66 10.96 -30.71
C ASN A 165 5.35 11.75 -32.01
N ALA A 166 5.98 12.91 -32.20
CA ALA A 166 5.80 13.75 -33.38
C ALA A 166 6.18 13.10 -34.72
N TYR A 167 6.90 11.97 -34.70
CA TYR A 167 7.27 11.18 -35.89
C TYR A 167 6.32 9.99 -36.14
N GLY A 168 5.23 9.86 -35.35
CA GLY A 168 4.28 8.76 -35.45
C GLY A 168 4.75 7.46 -34.78
N HIS A 169 5.87 7.44 -34.05
CA HIS A 169 6.30 6.24 -33.33
C HIS A 169 5.48 6.05 -32.06
N ILE A 170 4.91 4.85 -31.92
CA ILE A 170 4.07 4.42 -30.79
C ILE A 170 4.90 3.70 -29.73
N THR A 171 4.61 3.94 -28.46
CA THR A 171 5.06 3.07 -27.35
C THR A 171 3.88 2.38 -26.67
N LYS A 172 3.96 1.04 -26.54
CA LYS A 172 2.96 0.22 -25.83
C LYS A 172 3.33 -0.04 -24.35
N ALA A 173 4.21 0.78 -23.78
CA ALA A 173 4.67 0.62 -22.40
C ALA A 173 3.70 1.16 -21.33
N TYR A 174 2.79 2.06 -21.69
CA TYR A 174 1.76 2.64 -20.83
C TYR A 174 0.60 3.15 -21.69
N ILE A 175 -0.61 3.26 -21.12
CA ILE A 175 -1.78 3.85 -21.80
C ILE A 175 -1.64 5.38 -21.80
N SER A 176 -1.93 6.02 -22.94
CA SER A 176 -1.90 7.47 -23.06
C SER A 176 -2.87 8.13 -22.09
N LEU A 177 -2.47 9.22 -21.40
CA LEU A 177 -3.38 10.00 -20.55
C LEU A 177 -4.62 10.53 -21.32
N PHE A 178 -4.50 10.67 -22.64
CA PHE A 178 -5.61 11.08 -23.50
C PHE A 178 -6.66 9.98 -23.71
N ALA A 179 -6.37 8.74 -23.30
CA ALA A 179 -7.29 7.60 -23.34
C ALA A 179 -8.01 7.35 -22.00
N ASP A 180 -7.68 8.08 -20.92
CA ASP A 180 -8.23 7.88 -19.56
C ASP A 180 -9.77 7.86 -19.48
N ASN A 181 -10.45 8.52 -20.43
CA ASN A 181 -11.92 8.63 -20.50
C ASN A 181 -12.52 8.12 -21.82
N VAL A 182 -11.73 7.41 -22.64
CA VAL A 182 -12.24 6.72 -23.84
C VAL A 182 -13.02 5.48 -23.39
N LYS A 183 -14.17 5.22 -24.01
CA LYS A 183 -15.14 4.20 -23.61
C LYS A 183 -15.36 3.18 -24.71
#